data_AF-A0A1J0RC82-F1
#
_entry.id   AF-A0A1J0RC82-F1
#
_cell.length_a   1.000
_cell.length_b   1.000
_cell.length_c   1.000
_cell.angle_alpha   90.00
_cell.angle_beta   90.00
_cell.angle_gamma   90.00
#
_symmetry.space_group_name_H-M   'P 1'
#
loop_
_entity.id
_entity.type
_entity.pdbx_description
1 polymer ?
#
loop_
_entity_poly.entity_id
_entity_poly.type
_entity_poly.pdbx_seq_one_letter_code
_entity_poly.pdbx_strand_id
1 'polypeptide(L)'
;VPGGAVKSTTCTAANAGKSIAHDIVCLCAVQDDTDSCATTNIQANMISTTNFHANALKTATELCGINKKSEDLADAITEAIAALAGQISNVATGEHKPILGKMHNGNACTGTDTACVDYTNKFTQGEKGLTAIPWISALIKARSKYRQYEQQMAQKATTEAQIKQLLREALKEYNRPDAAQQPLSVQKPLKNLEPEDLTEKQKKECEDITKSQECKSNGNCKWEGPEDKDGKHCKLNATAAEQQATQAGTGGTKKTSEYKDKQQKDCTRNCKWENNACKDYSFTVNKKFALIAAAFVSFLF
;
A
#
# COMPACT_ATOMS: atom_id res chain seq x y z
N VAL A 1 -10.88 22.58 -37.83
CA VAL A 1 -11.75 22.85 -39.01
C VAL A 1 -10.82 23.08 -40.20
N PRO A 2 -11.11 22.56 -41.41
CA PRO A 2 -10.25 22.81 -42.56
C PRO A 2 -10.39 24.26 -43.06
N GLY A 3 -9.30 24.81 -43.60
CA GLY A 3 -9.34 26.12 -44.29
C GLY A 3 -10.31 26.07 -45.48
N GLY A 4 -10.96 27.20 -45.75
CA GLY A 4 -12.00 27.31 -46.78
C GLY A 4 -13.39 26.80 -46.36
N ALA A 5 -13.54 26.14 -45.21
CA ALA A 5 -14.88 25.81 -44.69
C ALA A 5 -15.68 27.07 -44.35
N VAL A 6 -17.01 27.03 -44.55
CA VAL A 6 -17.92 28.15 -44.29
C VAL A 6 -18.36 28.16 -42.82
N LYS A 7 -18.31 29.31 -42.14
CA LYS A 7 -18.67 29.44 -40.71
C LYS A 7 -20.13 29.03 -40.44
N SER A 8 -21.08 29.45 -41.27
CA SER A 8 -22.51 29.21 -41.04
C SER A 8 -22.94 27.74 -41.12
N THR A 9 -22.25 26.91 -41.93
CA THR A 9 -22.47 25.45 -41.96
C THR A 9 -21.61 24.71 -40.94
N THR A 10 -20.50 25.32 -40.52
CA THR A 10 -19.59 24.76 -39.52
C THR A 10 -20.11 24.96 -38.09
N CYS A 11 -20.37 26.18 -37.65
CA CYS A 11 -20.68 26.55 -36.26
C CYS A 11 -22.16 26.39 -35.89
N THR A 12 -22.76 25.27 -36.33
CA THR A 12 -24.15 24.92 -36.01
C THR A 12 -24.24 24.20 -34.67
N ALA A 13 -25.39 24.28 -33.98
CA ALA A 13 -25.63 23.54 -32.74
C ALA A 13 -25.56 22.00 -32.88
N ALA A 14 -25.57 21.47 -34.11
CA ALA A 14 -25.30 20.06 -34.38
C ALA A 14 -23.79 19.71 -34.30
N ASN A 15 -22.92 20.67 -34.64
CA ASN A 15 -21.47 20.52 -34.64
C ASN A 15 -20.80 20.97 -33.34
N ALA A 16 -21.40 21.91 -32.61
CA ALA A 16 -20.96 22.35 -31.29
C ALA A 16 -20.59 21.18 -30.37
N GLY A 17 -19.45 21.27 -29.68
CA GLY A 17 -18.95 20.22 -28.78
C GLY A 17 -18.21 19.07 -29.46
N LYS A 18 -18.14 19.00 -30.81
CA LYS A 18 -17.42 17.92 -31.50
C LYS A 18 -15.94 17.85 -31.12
N SER A 19 -15.30 18.99 -30.86
CA SER A 19 -13.98 19.06 -30.21
C SER A 19 -13.70 20.48 -29.70
N ILE A 20 -12.80 20.61 -28.71
CA ILE A 20 -12.29 21.91 -28.23
C ILE A 20 -11.78 22.76 -29.41
N ALA A 21 -11.07 22.15 -30.36
CA ALA A 21 -10.53 22.80 -31.55
C ALA A 21 -11.60 23.23 -32.59
N HIS A 22 -12.82 22.71 -32.51
CA HIS A 22 -13.96 23.21 -33.28
C HIS A 22 -14.59 24.41 -32.57
N ASP A 23 -14.84 24.26 -31.26
CA ASP A 23 -15.51 25.29 -30.46
C ASP A 23 -14.65 26.56 -30.35
N ILE A 24 -13.32 26.44 -30.22
CA ILE A 24 -12.36 27.57 -30.25
C ILE A 24 -12.49 28.38 -31.55
N VAL A 25 -12.49 27.75 -32.73
CA VAL A 25 -12.56 28.53 -33.99
C VAL A 25 -13.93 29.14 -34.21
N CYS A 26 -15.01 28.53 -33.71
CA CYS A 26 -16.34 29.14 -33.74
C CYS A 26 -16.45 30.36 -32.81
N LEU A 27 -15.83 30.27 -31.62
CA LEU A 27 -15.75 31.36 -30.65
C LEU A 27 -14.88 32.53 -31.13
N CYS A 28 -13.79 32.25 -31.86
CA CYS A 28 -12.77 33.24 -32.22
C CYS A 28 -12.86 33.82 -33.65
N ALA A 29 -13.59 33.18 -34.58
CA ALA A 29 -13.60 33.61 -35.98
C ALA A 29 -14.73 34.60 -36.28
N VAL A 30 -14.46 35.88 -36.03
CA VAL A 30 -15.39 37.01 -36.26
C VAL A 30 -14.95 37.90 -37.44
N GLN A 31 -15.89 38.64 -38.05
CA GLN A 31 -15.58 39.69 -39.03
C GLN A 31 -15.49 41.08 -38.36
N ASP A 32 -16.43 41.43 -37.47
CA ASP A 32 -16.28 42.52 -36.51
C ASP A 32 -15.13 42.23 -35.50
N ASP A 33 -14.21 43.18 -35.30
CA ASP A 33 -13.06 42.99 -34.39
C ASP A 33 -13.34 43.37 -32.93
N THR A 34 -14.45 44.06 -32.65
CA THR A 34 -14.94 44.31 -31.28
C THR A 34 -15.51 43.06 -30.62
N ASP A 35 -15.78 42.01 -31.41
CA ASP A 35 -16.15 40.67 -30.97
C ASP A 35 -14.94 39.68 -30.94
N SER A 36 -13.70 40.17 -31.08
CA SER A 36 -12.50 39.32 -31.03
C SER A 36 -12.37 38.54 -29.70
N CYS A 37 -12.01 37.26 -29.78
CA CYS A 37 -11.70 36.45 -28.59
C CYS A 37 -10.32 36.78 -27.96
N ALA A 38 -9.58 37.72 -28.55
CA ALA A 38 -8.25 38.16 -28.12
C ALA A 38 -8.20 39.68 -27.96
N THR A 39 -7.27 40.17 -27.14
CA THR A 39 -7.01 41.60 -26.92
C THR A 39 -6.39 42.31 -28.13
N THR A 40 -6.06 41.57 -29.19
CA THR A 40 -5.62 42.05 -30.49
C THR A 40 -6.60 41.60 -31.58
N ASN A 41 -6.71 42.37 -32.66
CA ASN A 41 -7.47 41.97 -33.83
C ASN A 41 -6.75 40.78 -34.53
N ILE A 42 -7.45 39.65 -34.62
CA ILE A 42 -6.98 38.43 -35.29
C ILE A 42 -7.82 38.06 -36.54
N GLN A 43 -8.82 38.86 -36.91
CA GLN A 43 -9.85 38.55 -37.92
C GLN A 43 -9.24 38.01 -39.23
N ALA A 44 -8.24 38.70 -39.78
CA ALA A 44 -7.60 38.36 -41.05
C ALA A 44 -6.79 37.04 -41.03
N ASN A 45 -6.60 36.43 -39.85
CA ASN A 45 -6.01 35.11 -39.66
C ASN A 45 -7.03 34.04 -39.27
N MET A 46 -8.29 34.42 -39.02
CA MET A 46 -9.37 33.54 -38.60
C MET A 46 -10.37 33.27 -39.72
N ILE A 47 -10.83 34.31 -40.41
CA ILE A 47 -11.95 34.24 -41.37
C ILE A 47 -11.87 35.35 -42.43
N SER A 48 -12.13 34.98 -43.69
CA SER A 48 -12.33 35.91 -44.81
C SER A 48 -13.79 35.84 -45.25
N THR A 49 -14.52 36.93 -45.03
CA THR A 49 -15.97 37.07 -45.20
C THR A 49 -16.75 35.98 -44.46
N THR A 50 -16.92 34.80 -45.07
CA THR A 50 -17.66 33.65 -44.53
C THR A 50 -16.80 32.40 -44.27
N ASN A 51 -15.53 32.38 -44.69
CA ASN A 51 -14.73 31.17 -44.78
C ASN A 51 -13.51 31.19 -43.85
N PHE A 52 -13.26 30.11 -43.10
CA PHE A 52 -12.11 30.01 -42.19
C PHE A 52 -10.77 30.02 -42.93
N HIS A 53 -9.77 30.68 -42.34
CA HIS A 53 -8.38 30.54 -42.75
C HIS A 53 -7.80 29.21 -42.28
N ALA A 54 -6.84 28.65 -43.03
CA ALA A 54 -6.21 27.38 -42.69
C ALA A 54 -5.44 27.43 -41.34
N ASN A 55 -4.91 28.60 -40.98
CA ASN A 55 -4.21 28.85 -39.73
C ASN A 55 -5.11 29.28 -38.55
N ALA A 56 -6.42 29.42 -38.73
CA ALA A 56 -7.34 29.97 -37.73
C ALA A 56 -7.21 29.31 -36.34
N LEU A 57 -7.20 27.98 -36.29
CA LEU A 57 -7.00 27.25 -35.02
C LEU A 57 -5.63 27.58 -34.40
N LYS A 58 -4.57 27.58 -35.21
CA LYS A 58 -3.20 27.85 -34.77
C LYS A 58 -3.12 29.24 -34.13
N THR A 59 -3.58 30.27 -34.85
CA THR A 59 -3.58 31.66 -34.40
C THR A 59 -4.34 31.86 -33.09
N ALA A 60 -5.52 31.23 -32.93
CA ALA A 60 -6.25 31.28 -31.66
C ALA A 60 -5.47 30.58 -30.53
N THR A 61 -4.88 29.40 -30.77
CA THR A 61 -4.13 28.65 -29.75
C THR A 61 -2.78 29.26 -29.37
N GLU A 62 -2.13 30.01 -30.26
CA GLU A 62 -0.85 30.69 -29.97
C GLU A 62 -1.02 31.87 -29.00
N LEU A 63 -2.26 32.34 -28.80
CA LEU A 63 -2.63 33.38 -27.82
C LEU A 63 -3.13 32.80 -26.48
N CYS A 64 -3.27 31.47 -26.37
CA CYS A 64 -3.66 30.81 -25.12
C CYS A 64 -2.49 30.74 -24.13
N GLY A 65 -2.37 31.75 -23.27
CA GLY A 65 -1.47 31.69 -22.11
C GLY A 65 -1.83 30.53 -21.17
N ILE A 66 -0.86 29.70 -20.80
CA ILE A 66 -1.03 28.56 -19.87
C ILE A 66 -1.10 29.10 -18.43
N ASN A 67 -2.21 29.76 -18.11
CA ASN A 67 -2.39 30.58 -16.91
C ASN A 67 -2.69 29.78 -15.62
N LYS A 68 -2.17 28.55 -15.51
CA LYS A 68 -1.99 27.82 -14.25
C LYS A 68 -1.07 26.61 -14.47
N LYS A 69 -0.09 26.42 -13.59
CA LYS A 69 0.31 25.06 -13.20
C LYS A 69 -0.65 24.62 -12.10
N SER A 70 -1.60 23.77 -12.44
CA SER A 70 -2.13 22.83 -11.45
C SER A 70 -1.08 21.73 -11.28
N GLU A 71 -0.80 21.32 -10.04
CA GLU A 71 0.13 20.22 -9.78
C GLU A 71 -0.53 18.86 -10.02
N ASP A 72 -1.85 18.75 -9.78
CA ASP A 72 -2.66 17.58 -10.16
C ASP A 72 -3.44 17.81 -11.47
N LEU A 73 -3.48 16.78 -12.32
CA LEU A 73 -4.18 16.80 -13.61
C LEU A 73 -5.70 16.61 -13.47
N ALA A 74 -6.16 15.82 -12.49
CA ALA A 74 -7.58 15.56 -12.31
C ALA A 74 -8.34 16.78 -11.79
N ASP A 75 -7.70 17.59 -10.96
CA ASP A 75 -8.21 18.84 -10.42
C ASP A 75 -8.08 19.97 -11.46
N ALA A 76 -7.01 20.00 -12.27
CA ALA A 76 -6.92 20.88 -13.45
C ALA A 76 -8.13 20.71 -14.39
N ILE A 77 -8.49 19.45 -14.70
CA ILE A 77 -9.66 19.12 -15.52
C ILE A 77 -10.96 19.53 -14.81
N THR A 78 -11.02 19.42 -13.48
CA THR A 78 -12.20 19.79 -12.69
C THR A 78 -12.41 21.30 -12.68
N GLU A 79 -11.37 22.09 -12.43
CA GLU A 79 -11.40 23.55 -12.51
C GLU A 79 -11.79 24.02 -13.92
N ALA A 80 -11.17 23.47 -14.97
CA ALA A 80 -11.45 23.87 -16.35
C ALA A 80 -12.91 23.62 -16.77
N ILE A 81 -13.48 22.47 -16.38
CA ILE A 81 -14.89 22.16 -16.66
C ILE A 81 -15.83 23.05 -15.83
N ALA A 82 -15.50 23.34 -14.57
CA ALA A 82 -16.30 24.23 -13.72
C ALA A 82 -16.25 25.70 -14.22
N ALA A 83 -15.07 26.17 -14.66
CA ALA A 83 -14.91 27.49 -15.26
C ALA A 83 -15.74 27.62 -16.55
N LEU A 84 -15.69 26.63 -17.45
CA LEU A 84 -16.55 26.61 -18.63
C LEU A 84 -18.04 26.57 -18.26
N ALA A 85 -18.43 25.77 -17.27
CA ALA A 85 -19.82 25.70 -16.81
C ALA A 85 -20.37 27.06 -16.38
N GLY A 86 -19.55 27.90 -15.73
CA GLY A 86 -19.89 29.27 -15.36
C GLY A 86 -19.88 30.29 -16.51
N GLN A 87 -19.26 29.96 -17.65
CA GLN A 87 -19.21 30.80 -18.86
C GLN A 87 -20.26 30.42 -19.93
N ILE A 88 -20.90 29.25 -19.80
CA ILE A 88 -22.06 28.87 -20.62
C ILE A 88 -23.28 29.60 -20.04
N SER A 89 -23.61 30.73 -20.66
CA SER A 89 -24.73 31.59 -20.26
C SER A 89 -26.09 30.99 -20.66
N ASN A 90 -27.12 31.27 -19.86
CA ASN A 90 -28.51 31.14 -20.28
C ASN A 90 -28.98 32.52 -20.76
N VAL A 91 -29.15 32.71 -22.07
CA VAL A 91 -29.43 34.04 -22.63
C VAL A 91 -30.84 34.51 -22.25
N ALA A 92 -30.97 35.77 -21.84
CA ALA A 92 -32.14 36.32 -21.14
C ALA A 92 -33.36 36.67 -22.04
N THR A 93 -33.75 35.78 -22.96
CA THR A 93 -34.87 35.98 -23.90
C THR A 93 -36.00 34.96 -23.71
N GLY A 94 -36.21 34.47 -22.49
CA GLY A 94 -37.27 33.51 -22.13
C GLY A 94 -36.95 32.04 -22.46
N GLU A 95 -36.13 31.78 -23.49
CA GLU A 95 -35.60 30.46 -23.81
C GLU A 95 -34.20 30.27 -23.17
N HIS A 96 -34.03 29.27 -22.29
CA HIS A 96 -32.72 28.88 -21.78
C HIS A 96 -31.86 28.26 -22.89
N LYS A 97 -31.13 29.10 -23.63
CA LYS A 97 -30.13 28.69 -24.62
C LYS A 97 -28.75 28.68 -23.99
N PRO A 98 -28.11 27.51 -23.77
CA PRO A 98 -26.78 27.38 -23.20
C PRO A 98 -25.72 27.76 -24.24
N ILE A 99 -25.36 29.03 -24.25
CA ILE A 99 -24.42 29.62 -25.22
C ILE A 99 -23.14 30.04 -24.50
N LEU A 100 -22.00 29.58 -25.02
CA LEU A 100 -20.68 30.10 -24.67
C LEU A 100 -20.34 31.27 -25.59
N GLY A 101 -19.90 32.40 -25.04
CA GLY A 101 -19.50 33.58 -25.81
C GLY A 101 -20.66 34.53 -26.13
N LYS A 102 -20.44 35.44 -27.08
CA LYS A 102 -21.31 36.59 -27.40
C LYS A 102 -22.00 36.42 -28.76
N MET A 103 -23.32 36.64 -28.79
CA MET A 103 -24.08 36.84 -30.02
C MET A 103 -24.00 38.31 -30.44
N HIS A 104 -23.59 38.55 -31.69
CA HIS A 104 -23.58 39.89 -32.28
C HIS A 104 -25.01 40.27 -32.74
N ASN A 105 -25.55 41.36 -32.20
CA ASN A 105 -26.91 41.88 -32.50
C ASN A 105 -28.05 40.85 -32.41
N GLY A 106 -27.91 39.84 -31.54
CA GLY A 106 -28.90 38.77 -31.37
C GLY A 106 -28.86 37.66 -32.43
N ASN A 107 -27.92 37.71 -33.38
CA ASN A 107 -27.74 36.66 -34.38
C ASN A 107 -27.23 35.35 -33.77
N ALA A 108 -27.70 34.21 -34.29
CA ALA A 108 -27.23 32.89 -33.89
C ALA A 108 -25.74 32.66 -34.25
N CYS A 109 -25.06 31.77 -33.53
CA CYS A 109 -23.60 31.51 -33.61
C CYS A 109 -23.06 31.04 -34.99
N THR A 110 -23.94 30.85 -35.96
CA THR A 110 -23.62 30.63 -37.37
C THR A 110 -23.27 31.93 -38.12
N GLY A 111 -23.51 33.10 -37.54
CA GLY A 111 -23.22 34.40 -38.12
C GLY A 111 -21.73 34.68 -38.27
N THR A 112 -21.36 35.54 -39.21
CA THR A 112 -19.98 35.98 -39.44
C THR A 112 -19.37 36.62 -38.21
N ASP A 113 -20.12 37.51 -37.56
CA ASP A 113 -19.66 38.40 -36.49
C ASP A 113 -19.88 37.83 -35.08
N THR A 114 -20.56 36.69 -34.96
CA THR A 114 -20.93 36.10 -33.67
C THR A 114 -19.78 35.30 -33.05
N ALA A 115 -19.22 35.77 -31.95
CA ALA A 115 -18.18 35.09 -31.17
C ALA A 115 -18.79 34.07 -30.18
N CYS A 116 -19.45 33.01 -30.67
CA CYS A 116 -20.13 32.07 -29.78
C CYS A 116 -20.24 30.62 -30.27
N VAL A 117 -20.62 29.74 -29.34
CA VAL A 117 -20.91 28.31 -29.56
C VAL A 117 -22.25 27.97 -28.89
N ASP A 118 -23.20 27.49 -29.68
CA ASP A 118 -24.54 27.12 -29.23
C ASP A 118 -24.61 25.63 -28.87
N TYR A 119 -24.70 25.32 -27.57
CA TYR A 119 -24.84 23.95 -27.07
C TYR A 119 -26.29 23.50 -26.89
N THR A 120 -27.31 24.23 -27.37
CA THR A 120 -28.74 23.96 -27.11
C THR A 120 -29.12 22.50 -27.35
N ASN A 121 -28.64 21.87 -28.43
CA ASN A 121 -28.91 20.46 -28.72
C ASN A 121 -28.40 19.50 -27.62
N LYS A 122 -27.30 19.83 -26.92
CA LYS A 122 -26.69 19.01 -25.85
C LYS A 122 -27.43 19.12 -24.50
N PHE A 123 -28.37 20.06 -24.38
CA PHE A 123 -29.19 20.24 -23.18
C PHE A 123 -30.67 19.91 -23.44
N THR A 124 -31.09 19.85 -24.71
CA THR A 124 -32.49 19.58 -25.10
C THR A 124 -32.72 18.15 -25.59
N GLN A 125 -31.73 17.49 -26.23
CA GLN A 125 -31.85 16.18 -26.88
C GLN A 125 -30.99 15.12 -26.18
N GLY A 126 -31.44 13.85 -26.18
CA GLY A 126 -30.65 12.71 -25.70
C GLY A 126 -30.26 12.76 -24.21
N GLU A 127 -29.05 12.33 -23.87
CA GLU A 127 -28.39 12.69 -22.61
C GLU A 127 -28.22 14.22 -22.55
N LYS A 128 -28.47 14.83 -21.39
CA LYS A 128 -28.55 16.30 -21.27
C LYS A 128 -27.48 16.88 -20.35
N GLY A 129 -26.96 18.04 -20.74
CA GLY A 129 -26.04 18.85 -19.95
C GLY A 129 -24.58 18.75 -20.40
N LEU A 130 -23.67 19.22 -19.55
CA LEU A 130 -22.23 19.32 -19.87
C LEU A 130 -21.60 17.97 -20.25
N THR A 131 -22.07 16.85 -19.70
CA THR A 131 -21.61 15.50 -20.03
C THR A 131 -21.94 15.07 -21.46
N ALA A 132 -22.96 15.68 -22.08
CA ALA A 132 -23.36 15.43 -23.46
C ALA A 132 -22.55 16.23 -24.49
N ILE A 133 -21.67 17.13 -24.05
CA ILE A 133 -20.64 17.77 -24.89
C ILE A 133 -19.50 16.76 -25.08
N PRO A 134 -19.26 16.21 -26.29
CA PRO A 134 -18.35 15.08 -26.50
C PRO A 134 -16.95 15.24 -25.92
N TRP A 135 -16.33 16.41 -26.04
CA TRP A 135 -14.98 16.63 -25.50
C TRP A 135 -14.96 16.78 -23.97
N ILE A 136 -16.01 17.31 -23.35
CA ILE A 136 -16.14 17.33 -21.88
C ILE A 136 -16.31 15.90 -21.36
N SER A 137 -17.11 15.07 -22.05
CA SER A 137 -17.22 13.63 -21.76
C SER A 137 -15.86 12.94 -21.80
N ALA A 138 -15.02 13.26 -22.79
CA ALA A 138 -13.66 12.73 -22.91
C ALA A 138 -12.74 13.19 -21.77
N LEU A 139 -12.78 14.47 -21.38
CA LEU A 139 -12.02 14.99 -20.24
C LEU A 139 -12.45 14.36 -18.90
N ILE A 140 -13.75 14.19 -18.67
CA ILE A 140 -14.28 13.51 -17.46
C ILE A 140 -13.76 12.06 -17.39
N LYS A 141 -13.73 11.35 -18.53
CA LYS A 141 -13.19 9.99 -18.65
C LYS A 141 -11.66 9.97 -18.41
N ALA A 142 -10.92 10.94 -18.93
CA ALA A 142 -9.48 11.09 -18.68
C ALA A 142 -9.18 11.34 -17.20
N ARG A 143 -9.88 12.28 -16.56
CA ARG A 143 -9.83 12.56 -15.11
C ARG A 143 -10.07 11.30 -14.26
N SER A 144 -11.09 10.51 -14.62
CA SER A 144 -11.42 9.27 -13.92
C SER A 144 -10.28 8.24 -14.01
N LYS A 145 -9.69 8.07 -15.19
CA LYS A 145 -8.54 7.16 -15.39
C LYS A 145 -7.28 7.65 -14.65
N TYR A 146 -7.05 8.96 -14.61
CA TYR A 146 -5.93 9.54 -13.88
C TYR A 146 -6.04 9.25 -12.36
N ARG A 147 -7.21 9.50 -11.75
CA ARG A 147 -7.42 9.18 -10.32
C ARG A 147 -7.33 7.68 -10.00
N GLN A 148 -7.69 6.80 -10.93
CA GLN A 148 -7.49 5.36 -10.79
C GLN A 148 -6.00 4.97 -10.84
N TYR A 149 -5.22 5.59 -11.74
CA TYR A 149 -3.77 5.40 -11.82
C TYR A 149 -3.05 5.86 -10.55
N GLU A 150 -3.37 7.05 -10.03
CA GLU A 150 -2.86 7.56 -8.74
C GLU A 150 -3.10 6.57 -7.60
N GLN A 151 -4.33 6.06 -7.48
CA GLN A 151 -4.70 5.07 -6.46
C GLN A 151 -3.91 3.76 -6.60
N GLN A 152 -3.72 3.26 -7.83
CA GLN A 152 -2.92 2.05 -8.08
C GLN A 152 -1.44 2.25 -7.75
N MET A 153 -0.87 3.43 -8.04
CA MET A 153 0.50 3.78 -7.67
C MET A 153 0.70 3.85 -6.15
N ALA A 154 -0.24 4.46 -5.42
CA ALA A 154 -0.22 4.50 -3.96
C ALA A 154 -0.33 3.08 -3.35
N GLN A 155 -1.27 2.26 -3.84
CA GLN A 155 -1.42 0.85 -3.41
C GLN A 155 -0.16 0.02 -3.68
N LYS A 156 0.48 0.21 -4.84
CA LYS A 156 1.75 -0.43 -5.18
C LYS A 156 2.85 -0.06 -4.19
N ALA A 157 3.02 1.23 -3.89
CA ALA A 157 4.02 1.71 -2.93
C ALA A 157 3.79 1.15 -1.52
N THR A 158 2.53 1.09 -1.06
CA THR A 158 2.14 0.44 0.21
C THR A 158 2.48 -1.05 0.21
N THR A 159 2.17 -1.76 -0.88
CA THR A 159 2.45 -3.20 -1.02
C THR A 159 3.95 -3.48 -1.01
N GLU A 160 4.76 -2.67 -1.71
CA GLU A 160 6.22 -2.77 -1.65
C GLU A 160 6.77 -2.54 -0.24
N ALA A 161 6.22 -1.59 0.52
CA ALA A 161 6.62 -1.34 1.90
C ALA A 161 6.29 -2.53 2.82
N GLN A 162 5.10 -3.14 2.65
CA GLN A 162 4.69 -4.35 3.36
C GLN A 162 5.61 -5.54 3.04
N ILE A 163 5.93 -5.78 1.76
CA ILE A 163 6.88 -6.84 1.36
C ILE A 163 8.27 -6.60 1.99
N LYS A 164 8.76 -5.34 1.97
CA LYS A 164 10.02 -4.94 2.63
C LYS A 164 9.95 -5.06 4.16
N GLN A 165 8.77 -5.06 4.79
CA GLN A 165 8.58 -5.34 6.21
C GLN A 165 8.58 -6.85 6.51
N LEU A 166 7.76 -7.63 5.80
CA LEU A 166 7.69 -9.08 5.95
C LEU A 166 9.06 -9.75 5.72
N LEU A 167 9.87 -9.22 4.78
CA LEU A 167 11.25 -9.68 4.59
C LEU A 167 12.14 -9.42 5.82
N ARG A 168 12.02 -8.25 6.47
CA ARG A 168 12.77 -7.93 7.70
C ARG A 168 12.33 -8.80 8.88
N GLU A 169 11.03 -9.08 8.99
CA GLU A 169 10.46 -9.95 10.03
C GLU A 169 10.88 -11.41 9.82
N ALA A 170 10.80 -11.92 8.59
CA ALA A 170 11.28 -13.25 8.24
C ALA A 170 12.79 -13.41 8.46
N LEU A 171 13.60 -12.39 8.12
CA LEU A 171 15.04 -12.40 8.42
C LEU A 171 15.33 -12.30 9.91
N LYS A 172 14.51 -11.60 10.70
CA LYS A 172 14.64 -11.54 12.16
C LYS A 172 14.35 -12.89 12.82
N GLU A 173 13.33 -13.61 12.35
CA GLU A 173 13.00 -14.94 12.87
C GLU A 173 13.97 -16.02 12.37
N TYR A 174 14.42 -15.96 11.11
CA TYR A 174 15.44 -16.88 10.58
C TYR A 174 16.79 -16.73 11.29
N ASN A 175 17.19 -15.49 11.62
CA ASN A 175 18.40 -15.21 12.40
C ASN A 175 18.11 -15.12 13.91
N ARG A 176 16.94 -15.56 14.39
CA ARG A 176 16.67 -15.62 15.83
C ARG A 176 17.59 -16.69 16.42
N PRO A 177 18.45 -16.35 17.41
CA PRO A 177 19.23 -17.38 18.09
C PRO A 177 18.27 -18.38 18.74
N ASP A 178 18.68 -19.64 18.76
CA ASP A 178 17.85 -20.70 19.31
C ASP A 178 17.54 -20.41 20.79
N ALA A 179 16.37 -20.79 21.27
CA ALA A 179 15.92 -20.40 22.62
C ALA A 179 16.83 -20.96 23.73
N ALA A 180 17.60 -22.01 23.41
CA ALA A 180 18.67 -22.58 24.23
C ALA A 180 19.93 -21.68 24.37
N GLN A 181 19.99 -20.54 23.67
CA GLN A 181 21.13 -19.62 23.66
C GLN A 181 20.76 -18.15 23.92
N GLN A 182 19.68 -17.90 24.68
CA GLN A 182 19.74 -16.74 25.57
C GLN A 182 20.82 -17.01 26.63
N PRO A 183 21.89 -16.19 26.75
CA PRO A 183 22.62 -16.15 28.00
C PRO A 183 21.65 -15.57 29.04
N LEU A 184 21.19 -16.44 29.96
CA LEU A 184 20.69 -15.96 31.25
C LEU A 184 21.74 -14.98 31.80
N SER A 185 21.29 -13.76 32.14
CA SER A 185 22.17 -12.71 32.67
C SER A 185 23.06 -13.29 33.76
N VAL A 186 24.37 -12.98 33.72
CA VAL A 186 25.43 -13.75 34.39
C VAL A 186 25.25 -13.77 35.92
N GLN A 187 24.44 -14.70 36.38
CA GLN A 187 24.36 -15.15 37.75
C GLN A 187 24.93 -16.57 37.81
N LYS A 188 26.16 -16.59 38.31
CA LYS A 188 27.02 -17.73 38.65
C LYS A 188 26.21 -18.97 39.04
N PRO A 189 26.37 -20.12 38.37
CA PRO A 189 25.45 -21.24 38.51
C PRO A 189 25.52 -21.88 39.89
N LEU A 190 24.36 -22.05 40.52
CA LEU A 190 24.19 -22.80 41.76
C LEU A 190 23.25 -23.98 41.47
N LYS A 191 23.81 -25.18 41.39
CA LYS A 191 23.06 -26.41 41.14
C LYS A 191 22.28 -26.82 42.40
N ASN A 192 20.98 -27.05 42.24
CA ASN A 192 20.17 -28.06 42.93
C ASN A 192 19.24 -28.60 41.82
N LEU A 193 19.15 -29.89 41.44
CA LEU A 193 19.10 -31.16 42.19
C LEU A 193 17.85 -31.26 43.09
N GLU A 194 16.89 -32.05 42.59
CA GLU A 194 15.67 -32.48 43.28
C GLU A 194 15.95 -33.61 44.31
N PRO A 195 15.03 -33.91 45.25
CA PRO A 195 15.45 -33.98 46.64
C PRO A 195 15.35 -35.36 47.33
N GLU A 196 15.59 -36.48 46.63
CA GLU A 196 15.66 -37.81 47.28
C GLU A 196 17.04 -38.14 47.90
N ASP A 197 18.11 -37.47 47.46
CA ASP A 197 19.51 -37.75 47.87
C ASP A 197 19.92 -37.06 49.19
N LEU A 198 19.16 -36.06 49.63
CA LEU A 198 19.52 -35.18 50.76
C LEU A 198 19.53 -35.92 52.11
N THR A 199 18.51 -36.75 52.35
CA THR A 199 18.29 -37.40 53.65
C THR A 199 19.37 -38.44 53.99
N GLU A 200 19.89 -39.17 52.99
CA GLU A 200 20.94 -40.17 53.23
C GLU A 200 22.33 -39.55 53.33
N LYS A 201 22.61 -38.48 52.56
CA LYS A 201 23.89 -37.76 52.66
C LYS A 201 24.05 -37.04 54.00
N GLN A 202 23.02 -36.31 54.45
CA GLN A 202 23.03 -35.65 55.77
C GLN A 202 23.18 -36.66 56.91
N LYS A 203 22.58 -37.85 56.78
CA LYS A 203 22.74 -38.93 57.76
C LYS A 203 24.20 -39.39 57.87
N LYS A 204 24.90 -39.60 56.75
CA LYS A 204 26.33 -39.97 56.73
C LYS A 204 27.21 -38.85 57.29
N GLU A 205 26.91 -37.59 56.96
CA GLU A 205 27.61 -36.43 57.52
C GLU A 205 27.46 -36.31 59.05
N CYS A 206 26.33 -36.72 59.64
CA CYS A 206 26.23 -36.90 61.09
C CYS A 206 27.02 -38.14 61.57
N GLU A 207 26.82 -39.31 60.95
CA GLU A 207 27.38 -40.60 61.42
C GLU A 207 28.92 -40.70 61.33
N ASP A 208 29.59 -39.82 60.58
CA ASP A 208 31.05 -39.66 60.59
C ASP A 208 31.60 -38.71 61.67
N ILE A 209 30.75 -37.92 62.34
CA ILE A 209 31.18 -37.11 63.50
C ILE A 209 31.33 -38.02 64.72
N THR A 210 32.57 -38.29 65.10
CA THR A 210 32.92 -39.16 66.24
C THR A 210 33.04 -38.44 67.58
N LYS A 211 32.79 -37.13 67.64
CA LYS A 211 32.99 -36.29 68.84
C LYS A 211 31.69 -35.66 69.34
N SER A 212 31.43 -35.79 70.65
CA SER A 212 30.17 -35.33 71.27
C SER A 212 29.89 -33.84 71.07
N GLN A 213 30.88 -32.99 71.37
CA GLN A 213 30.73 -31.53 71.34
C GLN A 213 30.60 -30.97 69.92
N GLU A 214 31.25 -31.61 68.94
CA GLU A 214 31.16 -31.27 67.52
C GLU A 214 29.80 -31.68 66.95
N CYS A 215 29.31 -32.88 67.31
CA CYS A 215 27.97 -33.35 66.96
C CYS A 215 26.87 -32.44 67.52
N LYS A 216 26.94 -32.09 68.81
CA LYS A 216 25.98 -31.18 69.48
C LYS A 216 25.99 -29.75 68.93
N SER A 217 27.08 -29.33 68.27
CA SER A 217 27.19 -28.01 67.65
C SER A 217 26.56 -27.96 66.25
N ASN A 218 26.36 -29.11 65.60
CA ASN A 218 25.63 -29.23 64.35
C ASN A 218 24.13 -29.40 64.64
N GLY A 219 23.34 -28.33 64.51
CA GLY A 219 21.91 -28.32 64.86
C GLY A 219 21.03 -29.33 64.09
N ASN A 220 21.53 -29.88 62.97
CA ASN A 220 20.85 -30.93 62.22
C ASN A 220 21.15 -32.34 62.75
N CYS A 221 22.14 -32.49 63.63
CA CYS A 221 22.54 -33.76 64.23
C CYS A 221 22.20 -33.82 65.74
N LYS A 222 22.31 -35.00 66.32
CA LYS A 222 22.10 -35.28 67.74
C LYS A 222 23.09 -36.37 68.21
N TRP A 223 23.69 -36.15 69.38
CA TRP A 223 24.56 -37.15 70.04
C TRP A 223 23.74 -38.07 70.94
N GLU A 224 24.00 -39.38 70.86
CA GLU A 224 23.30 -40.41 71.64
C GLU A 224 24.26 -41.33 72.43
N GLY A 225 25.49 -40.89 72.66
CA GLY A 225 26.52 -41.62 73.42
C GLY A 225 26.91 -40.94 74.73
N PRO A 226 27.82 -41.54 75.52
CA PRO A 226 28.47 -40.88 76.65
C PRO A 226 29.19 -39.59 76.23
N GLU A 227 29.43 -38.67 77.16
CA GLU A 227 30.01 -37.36 76.82
C GLU A 227 31.54 -37.42 76.72
N ASP A 228 32.20 -38.22 77.57
CA ASP A 228 33.66 -38.27 77.72
C ASP A 228 34.39 -39.30 76.81
N LYS A 229 33.75 -39.78 75.74
CA LYS A 229 34.35 -40.77 74.81
C LYS A 229 33.98 -40.54 73.35
N ASP A 230 35.00 -40.53 72.50
CA ASP A 230 34.85 -40.50 71.04
C ASP A 230 34.31 -41.84 70.51
N GLY A 231 33.41 -41.79 69.53
CA GLY A 231 32.75 -42.95 68.92
C GLY A 231 31.63 -42.56 67.96
N LYS A 232 31.15 -43.51 67.13
CA LYS A 232 30.06 -43.25 66.16
C LYS A 232 28.68 -43.23 66.84
N HIS A 233 28.42 -42.16 67.59
CA HIS A 233 27.18 -41.93 68.34
C HIS A 233 26.41 -40.67 67.91
N CYS A 234 26.83 -40.01 66.83
CA CYS A 234 26.12 -38.88 66.23
C CYS A 234 25.15 -39.37 65.13
N LYS A 235 23.92 -38.82 65.08
CA LYS A 235 22.88 -39.16 64.10
C LYS A 235 22.08 -37.94 63.65
N LEU A 236 21.35 -38.06 62.54
CA LEU A 236 20.46 -37.01 62.01
C LEU A 236 19.24 -36.76 62.91
N ASN A 237 18.88 -35.49 63.11
CA ASN A 237 17.70 -35.07 63.86
C ASN A 237 16.49 -34.90 62.93
N ALA A 238 15.62 -35.92 62.88
CA ALA A 238 14.49 -36.00 61.94
C ALA A 238 13.58 -34.75 61.96
N THR A 239 13.30 -34.19 63.14
CA THR A 239 12.39 -33.05 63.33
C THR A 239 12.86 -31.76 62.64
N ALA A 240 14.15 -31.65 62.31
CA ALA A 240 14.70 -30.51 61.56
C ALA A 240 14.62 -30.70 60.03
N ALA A 241 14.67 -31.96 59.55
CA ALA A 241 14.73 -32.26 58.11
C ALA A 241 13.38 -32.06 57.40
N GLU A 242 12.26 -32.39 58.07
CA GLU A 242 10.92 -32.33 57.47
C GLU A 242 10.47 -30.92 57.07
N GLN A 243 11.07 -29.86 57.65
CA GLN A 243 10.70 -28.47 57.36
C GLN A 243 11.22 -27.94 56.01
N GLN A 244 12.13 -28.66 55.32
CA GLN A 244 12.75 -28.18 54.08
C GLN A 244 12.13 -28.72 52.77
N ALA A 245 11.26 -29.74 52.82
CA ALA A 245 10.90 -30.52 51.62
C ALA A 245 9.68 -29.98 50.82
N THR A 246 8.82 -29.15 51.42
CA THR A 246 7.39 -29.12 51.07
C THR A 246 6.95 -28.09 50.02
N GLN A 247 7.82 -27.63 49.11
CA GLN A 247 7.53 -26.42 48.30
C GLN A 247 7.82 -26.44 46.79
N ALA A 248 7.94 -27.61 46.13
CA ALA A 248 8.12 -27.70 44.66
C ALA A 248 7.43 -28.92 44.00
N GLY A 249 6.87 -28.78 42.78
CA GLY A 249 6.48 -29.91 41.91
C GLY A 249 5.40 -29.65 40.82
N THR A 250 5.43 -30.46 39.73
CA THR A 250 4.48 -30.54 38.56
C THR A 250 4.69 -29.48 37.44
N GLY A 251 4.76 -29.72 36.10
CA GLY A 251 4.71 -30.85 35.11
C GLY A 251 4.73 -30.24 33.67
N GLY A 252 4.74 -30.84 32.45
CA GLY A 252 4.76 -32.19 31.80
C GLY A 252 4.37 -32.05 30.28
N THR A 253 4.46 -32.96 29.28
CA THR A 253 5.08 -34.31 29.08
C THR A 253 5.05 -34.80 27.57
N LYS A 254 6.21 -34.81 26.84
CA LYS A 254 6.81 -35.93 26.03
C LYS A 254 6.11 -36.63 24.81
N LYS A 255 6.80 -36.81 23.63
CA LYS A 255 6.96 -38.07 22.80
C LYS A 255 7.77 -37.98 21.46
N THR A 256 8.05 -39.13 20.81
CA THR A 256 9.04 -39.46 19.72
C THR A 256 8.48 -40.51 18.72
N SER A 257 9.07 -41.01 17.59
CA SER A 257 10.35 -40.90 16.82
C SER A 257 10.07 -41.23 15.29
N GLU A 258 10.84 -41.81 14.32
CA GLU A 258 12.19 -42.47 14.17
C GLU A 258 12.59 -42.71 12.65
N TYR A 259 13.62 -43.56 12.38
CA TYR A 259 14.06 -44.20 11.09
C TYR A 259 14.81 -43.38 9.98
N LYS A 260 15.52 -44.02 9.01
CA LYS A 260 16.88 -44.64 9.11
C LYS A 260 17.60 -44.77 7.73
N ASP A 261 18.93 -44.81 7.76
CA ASP A 261 19.93 -45.31 6.78
C ASP A 261 19.85 -45.00 5.26
N LYS A 262 20.81 -44.20 4.76
CA LYS A 262 21.41 -44.27 3.40
C LYS A 262 22.92 -43.97 3.47
N GLN A 263 23.70 -44.29 2.43
CA GLN A 263 25.14 -43.99 2.36
C GLN A 263 25.46 -42.69 1.59
N GLN A 264 26.64 -42.12 1.88
CA GLN A 264 27.04 -40.76 1.46
C GLN A 264 27.41 -40.62 -0.03
N LYS A 265 27.75 -41.71 -0.73
CA LYS A 265 28.42 -41.66 -2.05
C LYS A 265 27.56 -41.18 -3.22
N ASP A 266 26.23 -41.27 -3.13
CA ASP A 266 25.32 -40.89 -4.24
C ASP A 266 24.91 -39.39 -4.20
N CYS A 267 25.31 -38.65 -3.16
CA CYS A 267 24.83 -37.30 -2.88
C CYS A 267 25.50 -36.26 -3.79
N THR A 268 25.00 -36.13 -5.02
CA THR A 268 25.67 -35.44 -6.14
C THR A 268 25.52 -33.92 -6.14
N ARG A 269 26.65 -33.20 -6.06
CA ARG A 269 26.96 -31.76 -6.29
C ARG A 269 26.07 -30.65 -5.69
N ASN A 270 24.75 -30.79 -5.60
CA ASN A 270 23.82 -29.77 -5.10
C ASN A 270 23.16 -30.13 -3.74
N CYS A 271 23.42 -31.31 -3.20
CA CYS A 271 22.84 -31.76 -1.93
C CYS A 271 23.87 -31.70 -0.79
N LYS A 272 23.43 -31.41 0.44
CA LYS A 272 24.26 -31.42 1.65
C LYS A 272 23.90 -32.63 2.52
N TRP A 273 24.91 -33.26 3.12
CA TRP A 273 24.73 -34.43 3.99
C TRP A 273 24.55 -34.01 5.45
N GLU A 274 23.37 -34.26 6.03
CA GLU A 274 23.04 -33.95 7.43
C GLU A 274 22.08 -35.02 8.00
N ASN A 275 22.26 -35.39 9.27
CA ASN A 275 21.40 -36.36 9.98
C ASN A 275 21.16 -37.68 9.21
N ASN A 276 22.23 -38.26 8.65
CA ASN A 276 22.21 -39.50 7.84
C ASN A 276 21.28 -39.47 6.60
N ALA A 277 20.94 -38.29 6.12
CA ALA A 277 20.15 -38.08 4.90
C ALA A 277 20.85 -37.09 3.96
N CYS A 278 20.71 -37.35 2.66
CA CYS A 278 21.05 -36.39 1.60
C CYS A 278 19.87 -35.41 1.45
N LYS A 279 20.03 -34.16 1.89
CA LYS A 279 18.99 -33.12 1.75
C LYS A 279 19.14 -32.38 0.42
N ASP A 280 18.11 -32.49 -0.39
CA ASP A 280 17.99 -31.78 -1.65
C ASP A 280 17.47 -30.35 -1.41
N TYR A 281 18.35 -29.35 -1.56
CA TYR A 281 18.01 -27.93 -1.37
C TYR A 281 17.35 -27.30 -2.62
N SER A 282 16.69 -28.12 -3.44
CA SER A 282 15.83 -27.69 -4.56
C SER A 282 14.51 -27.06 -4.10
N PHE A 283 14.60 -25.92 -3.40
CA PHE A 283 13.44 -25.11 -3.01
C PHE A 283 12.60 -24.73 -4.24
N THR A 284 11.49 -25.45 -4.44
CA THR A 284 10.62 -25.30 -5.61
C THR A 284 9.67 -24.10 -5.45
N VAL A 285 10.25 -22.90 -5.42
CA VAL A 285 9.52 -21.61 -5.33
C VAL A 285 8.44 -21.48 -6.41
N ASN A 286 8.69 -22.07 -7.58
CA ASN A 286 7.89 -21.89 -8.80
C ASN A 286 6.45 -22.42 -8.71
N LYS A 287 6.16 -23.47 -7.91
CA LYS A 287 4.81 -24.08 -7.88
C LYS A 287 3.79 -23.40 -6.96
N LYS A 288 4.20 -22.71 -5.89
CA LYS A 288 3.25 -21.99 -5.01
C LYS A 288 3.00 -20.54 -5.46
N PHE A 289 3.96 -19.86 -6.09
CA PHE A 289 3.72 -18.55 -6.70
C PHE A 289 2.76 -18.64 -7.91
N ALA A 290 2.84 -19.71 -8.72
CA ALA A 290 1.94 -19.93 -9.85
C ALA A 290 0.44 -19.99 -9.45
N LEU A 291 0.12 -20.57 -8.30
CA LEU A 291 -1.26 -20.63 -7.79
C LEU A 291 -1.79 -19.27 -7.32
N ILE A 292 -0.93 -18.40 -6.78
CA ILE A 292 -1.31 -17.03 -6.42
C ILE A 292 -1.52 -16.19 -7.67
N ALA A 293 -0.67 -16.33 -8.70
CA ALA A 293 -0.86 -15.66 -9.99
C ALA A 293 -2.18 -16.04 -10.67
N ALA A 294 -2.59 -17.32 -10.60
CA ALA A 294 -3.85 -17.79 -11.17
C ALA A 294 -5.09 -17.14 -10.50
N ALA A 295 -5.06 -16.89 -9.19
CA ALA A 295 -6.19 -16.33 -8.46
C ALA A 295 -6.49 -14.86 -8.81
N PHE A 296 -5.48 -14.07 -9.16
CA PHE A 296 -5.66 -12.64 -9.49
C PHE A 296 -6.09 -12.36 -10.93
N VAL A 297 -6.03 -13.34 -11.84
CA VAL A 297 -6.55 -13.20 -13.22
C VAL A 297 -8.07 -13.38 -13.27
N SER A 298 -8.66 -14.12 -12.32
CA SER A 298 -10.11 -14.39 -12.24
C SER A 298 -10.96 -13.25 -11.67
N PHE A 299 -10.39 -12.06 -11.47
CA PHE A 299 -11.10 -10.84 -11.01
C PHE A 299 -10.96 -9.65 -11.97
N LEU A 300 -10.52 -9.89 -13.22
CA LEU A 300 -10.31 -8.86 -14.25
C LEU A 300 -10.97 -9.21 -15.61
N PHE A 301 -12.08 -9.95 -15.56
CA PHE A 301 -13.05 -10.13 -16.65
C PHE A 301 -14.47 -9.96 -16.10
#